data_AF-A0A924BMJ3-F1
#
_entry.id   AF-A0A924BMJ3-F1
#
_cell.length_a   1.000
_cell.length_b   1.000
_cell.length_c   1.000
_cell.angle_alpha   90.00
_cell.angle_beta   90.00
_cell.angle_gamma   90.00
#
_symmetry.space_group_name_H-M   'P 1'
#
loop_
_entity.id
_entity.type
_entity.pdbx_description
1 polymer ?
#
loop_
_entity_poly.entity_id
_entity_poly.type
_entity_poly.pdbx_seq_one_letter_code
_entity_poly.pdbx_strand_id
1 'polypeptide(L)'
;MRSHENRLYTARDLIARTSNVAPIEHRSSTSIHPVPIFRRVTVMKIAKSLVAAAILASAVSAMAAPTTIDFEGTASFSSINDFYNGGTDGAGNTGTNYGVAFTGAALSLANDELGSYFSNAPTPGSVMFISDGSAFLNAAQGFYGSVSLYYSSTVEALNAINIYSGLNGTGSVLGSFNLNSNAQNGCSDTAYCHFDNVSVAFAGTGHSIGFSNTLAAYDNITVAPVPEPTGYALMALGLAAVGFVARRRAAN
;
A
#
# COMPACT_ATOMS: atom_id res chain seq x y z
N MET A 1 20.85 35.85 -51.04
CA MET A 1 21.93 35.30 -51.90
C MET A 1 22.78 34.36 -51.05
N ARG A 2 23.09 33.16 -51.59
CA ARG A 2 23.72 31.95 -50.97
C ARG A 2 22.79 31.19 -50.01
N SER A 3 22.14 30.06 -50.33
CA SER A 3 22.40 28.86 -51.16
C SER A 3 23.63 28.04 -50.74
N HIS A 4 23.36 26.87 -50.14
CA HIS A 4 24.12 25.60 -50.07
C HIS A 4 23.22 24.60 -49.29
N GLU A 5 22.36 23.78 -49.90
CA GLU A 5 22.55 22.49 -50.59
C GLU A 5 23.29 21.36 -49.84
N ASN A 6 22.49 20.29 -49.60
CA ASN A 6 22.78 18.85 -49.73
C ASN A 6 23.75 18.12 -48.78
N ARG A 7 23.20 17.12 -48.06
CA ARG A 7 23.51 15.70 -48.35
C ARG A 7 22.55 14.73 -47.63
N LEU A 8 21.75 14.03 -48.45
CA LEU A 8 21.05 12.79 -48.12
C LEU A 8 22.07 11.65 -48.01
N TYR A 9 21.96 10.80 -46.99
CA TYR A 9 22.62 9.49 -46.96
C TYR A 9 21.56 8.39 -47.04
N THR A 10 21.46 7.79 -48.22
CA THR A 10 20.83 6.50 -48.50
C THR A 10 21.82 5.39 -48.22
N ALA A 11 21.42 4.35 -47.50
CA ALA A 11 22.08 3.04 -47.52
C ALA A 11 21.00 1.96 -47.71
N ARG A 12 20.73 1.67 -48.98
CA ARG A 12 20.17 0.41 -49.46
C ARG A 12 21.29 -0.65 -49.47
N ASP A 13 20.87 -1.91 -49.38
CA ASP A 13 21.57 -3.13 -49.73
C ASP A 13 22.60 -3.73 -48.75
N LEU A 14 22.14 -4.74 -48.01
CA LEU A 14 22.90 -5.99 -47.89
C LEU A 14 21.97 -7.22 -47.92
N ILE A 15 21.94 -7.81 -49.12
CA ILE A 15 21.53 -9.15 -49.55
C ILE A 15 22.50 -10.15 -48.85
N ALA A 16 22.22 -11.39 -48.41
CA ALA A 16 21.55 -12.54 -49.05
C ALA A 16 21.57 -13.79 -48.13
N ARG A 17 20.64 -14.73 -48.40
CA ARG A 17 20.79 -16.21 -48.45
C ARG A 17 21.04 -16.96 -47.11
N THR A 18 20.50 -18.14 -46.81
CA THR A 18 20.12 -19.37 -47.56
C THR A 18 19.04 -20.13 -46.75
N SER A 19 17.85 -20.44 -47.29
CA SER A 19 17.42 -21.76 -47.80
C SER A 19 17.83 -23.00 -46.97
N ASN A 20 16.84 -23.73 -46.44
CA ASN A 20 16.76 -25.19 -46.64
C ASN A 20 15.35 -25.74 -46.37
N VAL A 21 14.92 -26.60 -47.31
CA VAL A 21 13.61 -27.22 -47.47
C VAL A 21 13.74 -28.73 -47.17
N ALA A 22 12.61 -29.34 -46.76
CA ALA A 22 12.18 -30.75 -47.00
C ALA A 22 12.33 -31.76 -45.83
N PRO A 23 11.61 -32.91 -45.86
CA PRO A 23 10.18 -33.10 -46.15
C PRO A 23 9.47 -34.11 -45.19
N ILE A 24 8.18 -34.32 -45.49
CA ILE A 24 7.17 -35.26 -44.99
C ILE A 24 7.66 -36.72 -44.91
N GLU A 25 7.24 -37.45 -43.86
CA GLU A 25 7.06 -38.90 -43.97
C GLU A 25 5.80 -39.39 -43.25
N HIS A 26 5.09 -40.27 -43.96
CA HIS A 26 3.79 -40.87 -43.68
C HIS A 26 4.05 -42.32 -43.26
N ARG A 27 3.49 -42.79 -42.15
CA ARG A 27 3.44 -44.24 -41.87
C ARG A 27 2.13 -44.67 -41.23
N SER A 28 1.43 -45.50 -41.99
CA SER A 28 0.20 -46.20 -41.62
C SER A 28 0.48 -47.47 -40.80
N SER A 29 -0.54 -47.85 -40.04
CA SER A 29 -1.07 -49.21 -39.86
C SER A 29 -0.61 -50.12 -38.71
N THR A 30 -1.66 -50.65 -38.07
CA THR A 30 -1.87 -52.00 -37.52
C THR A 30 -1.15 -52.42 -36.23
N SER A 31 -1.91 -52.69 -35.16
CA SER A 31 -2.34 -54.07 -34.83
C SER A 31 -3.12 -54.13 -33.51
N ILE A 32 -4.22 -54.88 -33.53
CA ILE A 32 -5.11 -55.22 -32.41
C ILE A 32 -4.64 -56.57 -31.82
N HIS A 33 -4.74 -56.77 -30.49
CA HIS A 33 -5.32 -57.95 -29.77
C HIS A 33 -4.81 -58.12 -28.30
N PRO A 34 -5.56 -58.81 -27.41
CA PRO A 34 -5.74 -58.41 -26.00
C PRO A 34 -5.25 -59.46 -24.95
N VAL A 35 -5.80 -59.32 -23.72
CA VAL A 35 -5.90 -60.20 -22.51
C VAL A 35 -4.88 -60.03 -21.35
N PRO A 36 -5.28 -60.33 -20.07
CA PRO A 36 -5.16 -59.38 -18.97
C PRO A 36 -4.35 -59.93 -17.78
N ILE A 37 -3.81 -59.06 -16.92
CA ILE A 37 -3.31 -59.50 -15.61
C ILE A 37 -3.85 -58.55 -14.54
N PHE A 38 -4.77 -59.11 -13.76
CA PHE A 38 -5.21 -58.57 -12.47
C PHE A 38 -4.01 -58.42 -11.54
N ARG A 39 -3.72 -57.19 -11.12
CA ARG A 39 -3.03 -56.96 -9.86
C ARG A 39 -3.89 -56.05 -8.99
N ARG A 40 -4.51 -56.66 -7.98
CA ARG A 40 -5.14 -55.94 -6.85
C ARG A 40 -4.09 -55.01 -6.25
N VAL A 41 -4.21 -53.71 -6.53
CA VAL A 41 -3.54 -52.70 -5.72
C VAL A 41 -4.49 -52.38 -4.58
N THR A 42 -4.04 -52.74 -3.40
CA THR A 42 -4.64 -52.52 -2.09
C THR A 42 -5.11 -51.07 -1.97
N VAL A 43 -6.37 -50.88 -1.53
CA VAL A 43 -6.95 -49.59 -1.15
C VAL A 43 -6.09 -48.99 -0.03
N MET A 44 -5.16 -48.11 -0.39
CA MET A 44 -4.39 -47.32 0.55
C MET A 44 -5.29 -46.17 1.01
N LYS A 45 -5.63 -46.19 2.30
CA LYS A 45 -6.46 -45.21 3.00
C LYS A 45 -6.04 -43.78 2.68
N ILE A 46 -6.81 -43.07 1.86
CA ILE A 46 -6.75 -41.62 1.73
C ILE A 46 -7.45 -41.04 2.96
N ALA A 47 -6.75 -41.00 4.07
CA ALA A 47 -7.18 -40.27 5.25
C ALA A 47 -5.93 -39.59 5.81
N LYS A 48 -5.99 -38.25 5.90
CA LYS A 48 -4.99 -37.29 6.40
C LYS A 48 -4.30 -36.48 5.30
N SER A 49 -5.04 -35.52 4.73
CA SER A 49 -4.46 -34.23 4.31
C SER A 49 -5.60 -33.25 4.05
N LEU A 50 -6.10 -32.61 5.12
CA LEU A 50 -7.07 -31.51 5.03
C LEU A 50 -6.83 -30.40 6.07
N VAL A 51 -5.66 -30.41 6.75
CA VAL A 51 -5.35 -29.42 7.81
C VAL A 51 -4.34 -28.35 7.36
N ALA A 52 -3.69 -28.51 6.20
CA ALA A 52 -2.64 -27.59 5.76
C ALA A 52 -3.12 -26.33 5.01
N ALA A 53 -4.41 -26.18 4.72
CA ALA A 53 -4.93 -25.07 3.92
C ALA A 53 -5.31 -23.81 4.74
N ALA A 54 -5.21 -23.84 6.08
CA ALA A 54 -5.66 -22.74 6.94
C ALA A 54 -4.55 -21.79 7.42
N ILE A 55 -3.28 -22.02 7.05
CA ILE A 55 -2.13 -21.23 7.56
C ILE A 55 -1.58 -20.24 6.52
N LEU A 56 -2.09 -20.24 5.29
CA LEU A 56 -1.73 -19.24 4.26
C LEU A 56 -2.60 -17.98 4.27
N ALA A 57 -3.34 -17.73 5.36
CA ALA A 57 -3.85 -16.40 5.63
C ALA A 57 -2.63 -15.51 5.92
N SER A 58 -2.12 -14.83 4.89
CA SER A 58 -1.27 -13.65 5.07
C SER A 58 -1.94 -12.80 6.13
N ALA A 59 -1.33 -12.70 7.31
CA ALA A 59 -1.78 -11.83 8.37
C ALA A 59 -1.68 -10.40 7.82
N VAL A 60 -2.77 -9.91 7.25
CA VAL A 60 -2.89 -8.49 6.93
C VAL A 60 -2.82 -7.81 8.29
N SER A 61 -1.78 -7.04 8.52
CA SER A 61 -1.62 -6.29 9.77
C SER A 61 -2.85 -5.41 9.94
N ALA A 62 -3.73 -5.81 10.85
CA ALA A 62 -4.85 -4.98 11.27
C ALA A 62 -4.35 -4.05 12.36
N MET A 63 -4.76 -2.79 12.29
CA MET A 63 -4.52 -1.83 13.34
C MET A 63 -5.27 -2.31 14.60
N ALA A 64 -4.57 -2.50 15.72
CA ALA A 64 -5.17 -3.02 16.97
C ALA A 64 -5.50 -1.90 17.97
N ALA A 65 -4.89 -0.73 17.78
CA ALA A 65 -5.06 0.48 18.58
C ALA A 65 -4.91 1.70 17.65
N PRO A 66 -5.32 2.92 18.09
CA PRO A 66 -4.98 4.13 17.37
C PRO A 66 -3.50 4.14 17.02
N THR A 67 -3.19 4.36 15.75
CA THR A 67 -1.83 4.33 15.24
C THR A 67 -1.47 5.70 14.71
N THR A 68 -0.30 6.16 15.11
CA THR A 68 0.30 7.40 14.66
C THR A 68 1.36 7.10 13.62
N ILE A 69 1.28 7.79 12.49
CA ILE A 69 2.21 7.72 11.37
C ILE A 69 3.07 8.98 11.44
N ASP A 70 4.33 8.79 11.80
CA ASP A 70 5.32 9.81 12.18
C ASP A 70 6.33 10.15 11.08
N PHE A 71 6.26 9.46 9.94
CA PHE A 71 7.18 9.57 8.80
C PHE A 71 8.64 9.20 9.09
N GLU A 72 8.95 8.72 10.29
CA GLU A 72 10.33 8.47 10.70
C GLU A 72 10.96 7.27 9.99
N GLY A 73 12.23 7.45 9.59
CA GLY A 73 13.02 6.43 8.87
C GLY A 73 12.78 6.36 7.36
N THR A 74 11.92 7.22 6.81
CA THR A 74 11.77 7.41 5.37
C THR A 74 12.89 8.26 4.79
N ALA A 75 13.25 8.05 3.52
CA ALA A 75 14.24 8.90 2.84
C ALA A 75 13.65 10.25 2.43
N SER A 76 14.34 11.33 2.79
CA SER A 76 14.01 12.70 2.36
C SER A 76 13.90 12.78 0.83
N PHE A 77 12.89 13.51 0.35
CA PHE A 77 12.49 13.67 -1.05
C PHE A 77 12.09 12.37 -1.78
N SER A 78 11.90 11.27 -1.05
CA SER A 78 11.42 10.00 -1.60
C SER A 78 9.93 9.81 -1.33
N SER A 79 9.25 9.12 -2.24
CA SER A 79 7.84 8.74 -2.06
C SER A 79 7.70 7.73 -0.92
N ILE A 80 6.74 7.94 -0.02
CA ILE A 80 6.55 7.09 1.17
C ILE A 80 6.07 5.68 0.79
N ASN A 81 5.23 5.56 -0.25
CA ASN A 81 4.76 4.29 -0.81
C ASN A 81 4.28 3.28 0.26
N ASP A 82 4.86 2.08 0.28
CA ASP A 82 4.49 0.96 1.13
C ASP A 82 5.36 0.87 2.40
N PHE A 83 6.11 1.92 2.75
CA PHE A 83 6.96 1.95 3.95
C PHE A 83 6.19 1.53 5.22
N TYR A 84 4.93 1.97 5.34
CA TYR A 84 4.02 1.62 6.44
C TYR A 84 3.07 0.45 6.14
N ASN A 85 3.29 -0.27 5.05
CA ASN A 85 2.46 -1.40 4.59
C ASN A 85 3.27 -2.70 4.42
N GLY A 86 4.47 -2.76 5.02
CA GLY A 86 5.37 -3.92 4.92
C GLY A 86 6.16 -4.00 3.61
N GLY A 87 6.15 -2.94 2.81
CA GLY A 87 7.02 -2.76 1.64
C GLY A 87 8.12 -1.74 1.92
N THR A 88 8.49 -0.96 0.90
CA THR A 88 9.53 0.08 1.01
C THR A 88 9.02 1.46 0.61
N ASP A 89 9.76 2.50 1.03
CA ASP A 89 9.70 3.81 0.38
C ASP A 89 10.35 3.75 -1.02
N GLY A 90 10.39 4.89 -1.73
CA GLY A 90 11.00 5.00 -3.05
C GLY A 90 12.53 4.85 -3.06
N ALA A 91 13.19 4.87 -1.90
CA ALA A 91 14.64 4.69 -1.75
C ALA A 91 15.00 3.27 -1.30
N GLY A 92 14.00 2.41 -1.04
CA GLY A 92 14.19 1.03 -0.59
C GLY A 92 14.26 0.86 0.92
N ASN A 93 13.98 1.89 1.73
CA ASN A 93 13.90 1.75 3.18
C ASN A 93 12.60 1.04 3.58
N THR A 94 12.65 0.22 4.62
CA THR A 94 11.49 -0.48 5.17
C THR A 94 11.10 0.09 6.53
N GLY A 95 9.80 0.20 6.78
CA GLY A 95 9.27 0.72 8.04
C GLY A 95 8.44 -0.32 8.83
N THR A 96 7.82 0.17 9.89
CA THR A 96 6.83 -0.60 10.65
C THR A 96 5.57 -0.78 9.81
N ASN A 97 5.06 -2.01 9.72
CA ASN A 97 3.83 -2.29 8.99
C ASN A 97 2.58 -1.95 9.83
N TYR A 98 1.93 -0.84 9.50
CA TYR A 98 0.64 -0.41 10.04
C TYR A 98 -0.55 -0.75 9.13
N GLY A 99 -0.31 -1.33 7.95
CA GLY A 99 -1.35 -1.63 6.96
C GLY A 99 -1.84 -0.38 6.21
N VAL A 100 -1.01 0.67 6.14
CA VAL A 100 -1.31 1.92 5.43
C VAL A 100 -0.26 2.20 4.36
N ALA A 101 -0.72 2.59 3.18
CA ALA A 101 0.13 2.90 2.03
C ALA A 101 -0.14 4.31 1.53
N PHE A 102 0.88 4.95 0.98
CA PHE A 102 0.77 6.28 0.40
C PHE A 102 0.91 6.21 -1.13
N THR A 103 0.20 7.09 -1.85
CA THR A 103 0.45 7.26 -3.28
C THR A 103 1.78 7.98 -3.52
N GLY A 104 2.34 7.83 -4.73
CA GLY A 104 3.67 8.36 -5.05
C GLY A 104 3.82 9.88 -4.95
N ALA A 105 2.71 10.63 -4.87
CA ALA A 105 2.73 12.07 -4.69
C ALA A 105 3.03 12.51 -3.24
N ALA A 106 2.89 11.62 -2.25
CA ALA A 106 3.25 11.85 -0.87
C ALA A 106 4.74 11.54 -0.65
N LEU A 107 5.51 12.58 -0.36
CA LEU A 107 6.95 12.53 -0.21
C LEU A 107 7.33 12.78 1.24
N SER A 108 8.43 12.16 1.67
CA SER A 108 9.07 12.52 2.93
C SER A 108 9.99 13.74 2.76
N LEU A 109 10.16 14.53 3.81
CA LEU A 109 11.17 15.57 3.92
C LEU A 109 11.84 15.48 5.28
N ALA A 110 13.17 15.42 5.28
CA ALA A 110 14.02 15.55 6.46
C ALA A 110 14.96 16.76 6.29
N ASN A 111 15.30 17.41 7.41
CA ASN A 111 16.38 18.39 7.42
C ASN A 111 17.72 17.71 7.13
N ASP A 112 18.58 18.36 6.35
CA ASP A 112 19.83 17.78 5.87
C ASP A 112 20.96 18.82 5.82
N GLU A 113 22.11 18.43 5.25
CA GLU A 113 23.27 19.31 5.10
C GLU A 113 23.01 20.51 4.16
N LEU A 114 21.97 20.46 3.33
CA LEU A 114 21.58 21.55 2.44
C LEU A 114 20.72 22.59 3.16
N GLY A 115 20.05 22.21 4.25
CA GLY A 115 19.40 23.15 5.14
C GLY A 115 18.31 22.55 6.02
N SER A 116 17.75 23.42 6.85
CA SER A 116 16.56 23.12 7.65
C SER A 116 15.32 23.63 6.92
N TYR A 117 14.44 22.71 6.53
CA TYR A 117 13.17 23.00 5.87
C TYR A 117 12.05 23.26 6.89
N PHE A 118 12.10 22.58 8.03
CA PHE A 118 11.12 22.67 9.10
C PHE A 118 11.79 22.67 10.48
N SER A 119 11.07 23.14 11.48
CA SER A 119 11.47 23.08 12.88
C SER A 119 10.24 22.90 13.78
N ASN A 120 10.47 22.44 15.02
CA ASN A 120 9.42 22.17 16.00
C ASN A 120 8.32 21.19 15.50
N ALA A 121 8.68 20.27 14.62
CA ALA A 121 7.81 19.15 14.27
C ALA A 121 7.53 18.29 15.52
N PRO A 122 6.32 17.73 15.65
CA PRO A 122 5.95 16.85 16.76
C PRO A 122 6.88 15.65 16.97
N THR A 123 7.37 15.06 15.87
CA THR A 123 8.36 13.98 15.88
C THR A 123 9.67 14.43 15.24
N PRO A 124 10.83 14.04 15.82
CA PRO A 124 12.11 14.50 15.33
C PRO A 124 12.64 13.59 14.22
N GLY A 125 12.59 14.06 12.98
CA GLY A 125 13.37 13.49 11.88
C GLY A 125 12.81 13.78 10.52
N SER A 126 11.58 13.37 10.22
CA SER A 126 10.94 13.60 8.92
C SER A 126 9.48 14.01 9.05
N VAL A 127 8.99 14.71 8.03
CA VAL A 127 7.57 15.04 7.89
C VAL A 127 7.12 14.71 6.47
N MET A 128 5.82 14.65 6.23
CA MET A 128 5.27 14.47 4.88
C MET A 128 5.03 15.82 4.19
N PHE A 129 5.35 15.86 2.90
CA PHE A 129 4.90 16.86 1.95
C PHE A 129 4.21 16.20 0.77
N ILE A 130 3.51 17.00 -0.04
CA ILE A 130 2.87 16.52 -1.25
C ILE A 130 3.40 17.27 -2.47
N SER A 131 3.63 16.54 -3.55
CA SER A 131 4.03 17.11 -4.84
C SER A 131 2.83 17.64 -5.63
N ASP A 132 1.65 17.03 -5.47
CA ASP A 132 0.38 17.46 -6.05
C ASP A 132 -0.83 16.89 -5.28
N GLY A 133 -2.04 17.22 -5.75
CA GLY A 133 -3.30 16.78 -5.13
C GLY A 133 -3.69 15.31 -5.36
N SER A 134 -2.80 14.49 -5.92
CA SER A 134 -2.97 13.03 -6.03
C SER A 134 -2.36 12.27 -4.85
N ALA A 135 -1.92 12.99 -3.80
CA ALA A 135 -1.43 12.42 -2.55
C ALA A 135 -2.58 11.86 -1.70
N PHE A 136 -2.56 10.54 -1.49
CA PHE A 136 -3.50 9.83 -0.64
C PHE A 136 -2.77 8.91 0.33
N LEU A 137 -3.21 8.91 1.58
CA LEU A 137 -3.03 7.80 2.51
C LEU A 137 -4.16 6.81 2.29
N ASN A 138 -3.85 5.53 2.13
CA ASN A 138 -4.78 4.43 1.92
C ASN A 138 -4.67 3.41 3.07
N ALA A 139 -5.81 3.02 3.62
CA ALA A 139 -5.92 1.97 4.64
C ALA A 139 -6.95 0.93 4.16
N ALA A 140 -6.48 -0.23 3.71
CA ALA A 140 -7.36 -1.26 3.14
C ALA A 140 -8.40 -1.77 4.15
N GLN A 141 -7.98 -1.93 5.42
CA GLN A 141 -8.86 -2.35 6.53
C GLN A 141 -9.78 -1.21 7.02
N GLY A 142 -9.49 0.02 6.59
CA GLY A 142 -10.22 1.22 6.97
C GLY A 142 -9.88 1.74 8.37
N PHE A 143 -10.39 2.93 8.65
CA PHE A 143 -10.31 3.62 9.94
C PHE A 143 -11.66 4.27 10.26
N TYR A 144 -11.90 4.60 11.53
CA TYR A 144 -13.20 5.08 12.01
C TYR A 144 -13.08 6.15 13.11
N GLY A 145 -14.19 6.82 13.39
CA GLY A 145 -14.32 7.73 14.54
C GLY A 145 -13.72 9.09 14.28
N SER A 146 -12.39 9.20 14.23
CA SER A 146 -11.69 10.46 13.99
C SER A 146 -10.35 10.27 13.32
N VAL A 147 -9.93 11.28 12.57
CA VAL A 147 -8.54 11.47 12.13
C VAL A 147 -8.01 12.70 12.83
N SER A 148 -6.77 12.63 13.33
CA SER A 148 -6.01 13.81 13.73
C SER A 148 -4.63 13.81 13.08
N LEU A 149 -4.05 15.00 12.94
CA LEU A 149 -2.69 15.18 12.42
C LEU A 149 -2.15 16.53 12.86
N TYR A 150 -0.85 16.69 12.74
CA TYR A 150 -0.20 17.98 12.86
C TYR A 150 0.12 18.54 11.49
N TYR A 151 0.02 19.85 11.33
CA TYR A 151 0.32 20.52 10.09
C TYR A 151 1.02 21.86 10.28
N SER A 152 1.83 22.22 9.30
CA SER A 152 2.43 23.54 9.14
C SER A 152 2.15 24.01 7.72
N SER A 153 1.39 25.09 7.54
CA SER A 153 0.97 25.59 6.22
C SER A 153 1.34 27.06 6.06
N THR A 154 1.91 27.41 4.91
CA THR A 154 2.25 28.80 4.57
C THR A 154 1.08 29.57 3.95
N VAL A 155 -0.02 28.87 3.64
CA VAL A 155 -1.23 29.43 3.04
C VAL A 155 -2.48 28.85 3.69
N GLU A 156 -3.55 29.64 3.67
CA GLU A 156 -4.89 29.17 3.98
C GLU A 156 -5.40 28.25 2.85
N ALA A 157 -5.94 27.08 3.17
CA ALA A 157 -6.46 26.13 2.20
C ALA A 157 -7.77 25.50 2.68
N LEU A 158 -8.85 25.69 1.92
CA LEU A 158 -10.17 25.13 2.23
C LEU A 158 -10.30 23.69 1.72
N ASN A 159 -10.91 22.81 2.51
CA ASN A 159 -11.05 21.37 2.24
C ASN A 159 -9.71 20.74 1.80
N ALA A 160 -8.61 21.20 2.40
CA ALA A 160 -7.27 20.78 2.04
C ALA A 160 -7.05 19.28 2.29
N ILE A 161 -7.76 18.74 3.29
CA ILE A 161 -7.72 17.35 3.70
C ILE A 161 -9.14 16.79 3.66
N ASN A 162 -9.32 15.67 2.96
CA ASN A 162 -10.62 15.01 2.80
C ASN A 162 -10.52 13.53 3.16
N ILE A 163 -11.48 13.04 3.94
CA ILE A 163 -11.60 11.63 4.33
C ILE A 163 -12.63 10.98 3.41
N TYR A 164 -12.26 9.89 2.75
CA TYR A 164 -13.09 9.20 1.77
C TYR A 164 -13.47 7.81 2.22
N SER A 165 -14.67 7.39 1.86
CA SER A 165 -15.17 6.02 2.11
C SER A 165 -14.57 4.95 1.19
N GLY A 166 -13.81 5.33 0.18
CA GLY A 166 -13.10 4.43 -0.72
C GLY A 166 -11.61 4.72 -0.75
N LEU A 167 -10.85 3.81 -1.36
CA LEU A 167 -9.41 3.98 -1.58
C LEU A 167 -9.15 5.04 -2.66
N ASN A 168 -7.99 5.69 -2.61
CA ASN A 168 -7.52 6.66 -3.60
C ASN A 168 -8.53 7.79 -3.90
N GLY A 169 -9.18 8.32 -2.86
CA GLY A 169 -10.15 9.41 -3.01
C GLY A 169 -11.47 9.01 -3.66
N THR A 170 -11.77 7.72 -3.78
CA THR A 170 -13.05 7.24 -4.32
C THR A 170 -14.14 7.18 -3.25
N GLY A 171 -15.40 7.09 -3.65
CA GLY A 171 -16.54 7.03 -2.73
C GLY A 171 -17.02 8.40 -2.26
N SER A 172 -17.68 8.45 -1.11
CA SER A 172 -18.20 9.69 -0.53
C SER A 172 -17.18 10.33 0.42
N VAL A 173 -17.15 11.66 0.47
CA VAL A 173 -16.43 12.41 1.52
C VAL A 173 -17.17 12.25 2.84
N LEU A 174 -16.50 11.73 3.85
CA LEU A 174 -17.04 11.50 5.20
C LEU A 174 -16.73 12.64 6.16
N GLY A 175 -15.64 13.38 5.90
CA GLY A 175 -15.21 14.53 6.67
C GLY A 175 -14.12 15.29 5.93
N SER A 176 -13.95 16.56 6.26
CA SER A 176 -12.94 17.43 5.64
C SER A 176 -12.45 18.52 6.58
N PHE A 177 -11.25 19.02 6.31
CA PHE A 177 -10.58 20.05 7.09
C PHE A 177 -10.12 21.21 6.23
N ASN A 178 -10.18 22.40 6.80
CA ASN A 178 -9.44 23.55 6.31
C ASN A 178 -8.10 23.61 7.04
N LEU A 179 -7.08 24.14 6.38
CA LEU A 179 -5.81 24.49 6.98
C LEU A 179 -5.69 25.99 7.00
N ASN A 180 -5.33 26.53 8.16
CA ASN A 180 -4.99 27.94 8.25
C ASN A 180 -3.51 28.13 7.93
N SER A 181 -3.11 29.35 7.58
CA SER A 181 -1.71 29.73 7.49
C SER A 181 -1.14 29.85 8.90
N ASN A 182 -0.32 28.89 9.31
CA ASN A 182 0.26 28.83 10.65
C ASN A 182 1.78 28.67 10.66
N ALA A 183 2.43 28.44 9.51
CA ALA A 183 3.80 27.94 9.46
C ALA A 183 4.86 28.79 10.17
N GLN A 184 4.64 30.10 10.27
CA GLN A 184 5.53 31.07 10.92
C GLN A 184 4.91 31.74 12.15
N ASN A 185 3.90 31.11 12.76
CA ASN A 185 3.26 31.63 13.95
C ASN A 185 4.18 31.51 15.17
N GLY A 186 4.83 32.61 15.54
CA GLY A 186 5.73 32.67 16.70
C GLY A 186 7.16 32.18 16.44
N CYS A 187 7.55 31.96 15.18
CA CYS A 187 8.89 31.54 14.77
C CYS A 187 9.18 31.99 13.32
N SER A 188 10.45 31.97 12.91
CA SER A 188 10.87 32.38 11.55
C SER A 188 12.19 31.74 11.10
N ASP A 189 12.67 30.73 11.81
CA ASP A 189 13.93 30.03 11.58
C ASP A 189 13.86 29.08 10.38
N THR A 190 12.68 28.56 10.04
CA THR A 190 12.45 27.71 8.87
C THR A 190 11.15 28.09 8.16
N ALA A 191 10.92 27.53 6.96
CA ALA A 191 9.69 27.77 6.21
C ALA A 191 8.45 27.19 6.93
N TYR A 192 8.64 26.08 7.64
CA TYR A 192 7.62 25.35 8.39
C TYR A 192 8.08 25.15 9.84
N CYS A 193 7.98 26.20 10.66
CA CYS A 193 8.55 26.21 12.02
C CYS A 193 7.51 26.03 13.13
N HIS A 194 6.22 26.04 12.80
CA HIS A 194 5.12 25.89 13.74
C HIS A 194 4.12 24.85 13.24
N PHE A 195 3.77 23.89 14.10
CA PHE A 195 2.84 22.80 13.81
C PHE A 195 1.65 22.83 14.76
N ASP A 196 0.45 22.98 14.19
CA ASP A 196 -0.81 22.88 14.93
C ASP A 196 -1.42 21.50 14.76
N ASN A 197 -2.06 21.00 15.81
CA ASN A 197 -2.88 19.80 15.71
C ASN A 197 -4.28 20.15 15.22
N VAL A 198 -4.81 19.32 14.32
CA VAL A 198 -6.21 19.38 13.88
C VAL A 198 -6.83 17.99 13.96
N SER A 199 -8.13 17.93 14.26
CA SER A 199 -8.89 16.68 14.34
C SER A 199 -10.33 16.85 13.84
N VAL A 200 -10.85 15.83 13.14
CA VAL A 200 -12.25 15.76 12.70
C VAL A 200 -12.80 14.41 13.08
N ALA A 201 -13.98 14.44 13.68
CA ALA A 201 -14.79 13.25 13.84
C ALA A 201 -15.67 13.06 12.60
N PHE A 202 -15.86 11.82 12.18
CA PHE A 202 -16.70 11.49 11.03
C PHE A 202 -17.48 10.20 11.30
N ALA A 203 -18.59 10.03 10.58
CA ALA A 203 -19.40 8.82 10.63
C ALA A 203 -19.02 7.86 9.50
N GLY A 204 -19.12 6.56 9.76
CA GLY A 204 -18.78 5.51 8.80
C GLY A 204 -17.31 5.07 8.87
N THR A 205 -16.86 4.39 7.82
CA THR A 205 -15.51 3.85 7.69
C THR A 205 -14.77 4.59 6.58
N GLY A 206 -13.70 5.28 6.96
CA GLY A 206 -12.77 5.90 6.02
C GLY A 206 -11.78 4.88 5.50
N HIS A 207 -11.44 4.95 4.22
CA HIS A 207 -10.44 4.10 3.58
C HIS A 207 -9.29 4.89 2.98
N SER A 208 -9.47 6.18 2.71
CA SER A 208 -8.37 7.04 2.33
C SER A 208 -8.50 8.46 2.86
N ILE A 209 -7.36 9.13 2.99
CA ILE A 209 -7.24 10.56 3.30
C ILE A 209 -6.53 11.20 2.12
N GLY A 210 -7.17 12.16 1.47
CA GLY A 210 -6.59 12.94 0.38
C GLY A 210 -6.05 14.28 0.86
N PHE A 211 -4.90 14.66 0.34
CA PHE A 211 -4.20 15.91 0.64
C PHE A 211 -4.10 16.75 -0.63
N SER A 212 -4.35 18.05 -0.54
CA SER A 212 -4.40 18.93 -1.73
C SER A 212 -3.59 20.22 -1.61
N ASN A 213 -3.03 20.53 -0.44
CA ASN A 213 -2.19 21.70 -0.25
C ASN A 213 -0.70 21.36 -0.35
N THR A 214 -0.06 21.72 -1.46
CA THR A 214 1.38 21.52 -1.71
C THR A 214 2.27 22.47 -0.91
N LEU A 215 1.69 23.45 -0.23
CA LEU A 215 2.38 24.45 0.59
C LEU A 215 2.20 24.18 2.10
N ALA A 216 2.01 22.91 2.45
CA ALA A 216 1.89 22.42 3.81
C ALA A 216 2.78 21.20 4.07
N ALA A 217 3.31 21.14 5.29
CA ALA A 217 3.96 20.00 5.91
C ALA A 217 2.96 19.28 6.82
N TYR A 218 3.01 17.95 6.88
CA TYR A 218 2.15 17.12 7.70
C TYR A 218 2.97 16.15 8.55
N ASP A 219 2.56 15.95 9.80
CA ASP A 219 3.24 15.04 10.71
C ASP A 219 2.23 14.34 11.64
N ASN A 220 2.61 13.20 12.20
CA ASN A 220 1.85 12.46 13.21
C ASN A 220 0.37 12.25 12.87
N ILE A 221 0.11 11.67 11.71
CA ILE A 221 -1.25 11.32 11.29
C ILE A 221 -1.72 10.16 12.15
N THR A 222 -2.77 10.39 12.92
CA THR A 222 -3.37 9.40 13.81
C THR A 222 -4.72 8.96 13.31
N VAL A 223 -4.87 7.66 13.11
CA VAL A 223 -6.15 7.03 12.72
C VAL A 223 -6.47 5.87 13.65
N ALA A 224 -7.76 5.67 13.91
CA ALA A 224 -8.24 4.61 14.79
C ALA A 224 -8.70 3.38 13.98
N PRO A 225 -8.42 2.16 14.46
CA PRO A 225 -8.73 0.92 13.76
C PRO A 225 -10.21 0.61 13.76
N VAL A 226 -10.81 0.22 12.63
CA VAL A 226 -12.19 -0.28 12.65
C VAL A 226 -12.30 -1.45 13.63
N PRO A 227 -13.19 -1.40 14.65
CA PRO A 227 -13.30 -2.49 15.62
C PRO A 227 -13.66 -3.78 14.90
N GLU A 228 -12.74 -4.76 14.89
CA GLU A 228 -13.00 -5.98 14.15
C GLU A 228 -14.06 -6.84 14.87
N PRO A 229 -15.15 -7.23 14.19
CA PRO A 229 -16.07 -8.25 14.73
C PRO A 229 -15.47 -9.67 14.64
N THR A 230 -14.36 -9.85 13.92
CA THR A 230 -13.72 -11.14 13.62
C THR A 230 -13.12 -11.81 14.84
N GLY A 231 -12.69 -11.04 15.86
CA GLY A 231 -12.19 -11.60 17.12
C GLY A 231 -13.23 -12.52 17.77
N TYR A 232 -14.49 -12.12 17.74
CA TYR A 232 -15.59 -12.95 18.21
C TYR A 232 -15.86 -14.16 17.30
N ALA A 233 -15.74 -13.99 15.99
CA ALA A 233 -15.94 -15.08 15.04
C ALA A 233 -14.84 -16.15 15.18
N LEU A 234 -13.57 -15.76 15.28
CA LEU A 234 -12.45 -16.68 15.50
C LEU A 234 -12.47 -17.30 16.89
N MET A 235 -12.85 -16.54 17.92
CA MET A 235 -13.09 -17.10 19.25
C MET A 235 -14.23 -18.12 19.23
N ALA A 236 -15.35 -17.81 18.57
CA ALA A 236 -16.48 -18.72 18.42
C ALA A 236 -16.10 -19.98 17.63
N LEU A 237 -15.33 -19.84 16.55
CA LEU A 237 -14.81 -20.97 15.78
C LEU A 237 -13.82 -21.80 16.61
N GLY A 238 -12.95 -21.17 17.39
CA GLY A 238 -12.04 -21.84 18.32
C GLY A 238 -12.81 -22.64 19.38
N LEU A 239 -13.81 -22.04 20.01
CA LEU A 239 -14.70 -22.70 20.97
C LEU A 239 -15.49 -23.84 20.33
N ALA A 240 -16.00 -23.66 19.11
CA ALA A 240 -16.71 -24.70 18.37
C ALA A 240 -15.79 -25.90 18.07
N ALA A 241 -14.54 -25.65 17.66
CA ALA A 241 -13.55 -26.69 17.41
C ALA A 241 -13.20 -27.46 18.70
N VAL A 242 -12.97 -26.75 19.81
CA VAL A 242 -12.73 -27.35 21.13
C VAL A 242 -13.93 -28.19 21.58
N GLY A 243 -15.15 -27.66 21.45
CA GLY A 243 -16.39 -28.37 21.78
C GLY A 243 -16.60 -29.63 20.94
N PHE A 244 -16.27 -29.59 19.65
CA PHE A 244 -16.34 -30.76 18.77
C PHE A 244 -15.34 -31.85 19.18
N VAL A 245 -14.09 -31.48 19.52
CA VAL A 245 -13.07 -32.43 19.99
C VAL A 245 -13.47 -33.03 21.34
N ALA A 246 -13.97 -32.22 22.27
CA ALA A 246 -14.44 -32.68 23.57
C ALA A 246 -15.58 -33.70 23.43
N ARG A 247 -16.56 -33.43 22.56
CA ARG A 247 -17.66 -34.36 22.28
C ARG A 247 -17.18 -35.69 21.69
N ARG A 248 -16.18 -35.67 20.79
CA ARG A 248 -15.61 -36.90 20.23
C ARG A 248 -14.86 -37.76 21.26
N ARG A 249 -14.24 -37.13 22.27
CA ARG A 249 -13.57 -37.86 23.35
C ARG A 249 -14.55 -38.49 24.32
N ALA A 250 -15.71 -37.88 24.55
CA ALA A 250 -16.74 -38.42 25.45
C ALA A 250 -17.52 -39.60 24.84
N ALA A 251 -17.47 -39.81 23.52
CA ALA A 251 -18.18 -40.87 22.82
C ALA A 251 -17.34 -42.14 22.58
N ASN A 252 -16.07 -42.14 23.00
CA ASN A 252 -15.15 -43.28 22.97
C ASN A 252 -14.84 -43.73 24.39
#